data_AF-A0A093C2N0-F1
#
_entry.id   AF-A0A093C2N0-F1
#
_cell.length_a   1.000
_cell.length_b   1.000
_cell.length_c   1.000
_cell.angle_alpha   90.00
_cell.angle_beta   90.00
_cell.angle_gamma   90.00
#
_symmetry.space_group_name_H-M   'P 1'
#
loop_
_entity.id
_entity.type
_entity.pdbx_description
1 polymer ?
#
loop_
_entity_poly.entity_id
_entity_poly.type
_entity_poly.pdbx_seq_one_letter_code
_entity_poly.pdbx_strand_id
1 'polypeptide(L)'
;KRAAAKHLIERYYHQLTEGCGNEACTNEFCASCPTFLRMDNNAAAIKALELYKINAKLCDPHPSKKGTSSAYLENNSKGAHNNSCTDRKMNKKEMQGPRDDFKDVTFLTEDKIYEILELCREKEDYSPLIRVIGRVFSSAEALVQSFRKAKQHTKEELKSLQGKDEDKDEDEKEKAACSAAAMEEDSGASSSSSSRIGDNTQGDNNLQKLGPDEVSVDIEAVRRVYDRLLSNEKIETAFLNALVYLSPNVECDLTYHNVYSRDPNYLNLFIIVMENGNLHSPEYLEMALPLFCKAMSKLPLAAQAKLVRLWSKYRADQIRRMMETFQQLITYKVISNEFNSRNLVNDDDAVVAASKCLKMVYYANVVGGDVDTDHNEEEDEEPIPESSELTLQELLGEERRNKKGPRVDPLETELGVKTIDCRKPLIPFEEFINEPLNDVLEMDKDYTFFKVETENKFSFMTCPFILNAVTKNLGLYYDNRIRMYSERRITVLYSLVQGQQLNPYLRLKVRRDHIIDDALVRLEMIAMENPADLKKQLYVEFEGEQGVDEGGVSKEFFQLVVEEIFNPDIGM
;
A
#
# COMPACT_ATOMS: atom_id res chain seq x y z
N LYS A 1 -18.30 -15.28 -13.65
CA LYS A 1 -19.12 -16.36 -14.28
C LYS A 1 -18.37 -17.69 -14.40
N ARG A 2 -17.36 -17.86 -15.27
CA ARG A 2 -16.65 -19.16 -15.49
C ARG A 2 -16.10 -19.84 -14.22
N ALA A 3 -15.52 -19.09 -13.28
CA ALA A 3 -15.00 -19.63 -12.01
C ALA A 3 -16.10 -20.23 -11.10
N ALA A 4 -17.26 -19.56 -10.99
CA ALA A 4 -18.37 -20.04 -10.16
C ALA A 4 -18.95 -21.36 -10.70
N ALA A 5 -19.01 -21.53 -12.03
CA ALA A 5 -19.41 -22.78 -12.67
C ALA A 5 -18.44 -23.93 -12.31
N LYS A 6 -17.13 -23.68 -12.39
CA LYS A 6 -16.09 -24.66 -12.00
C LYS A 6 -16.28 -25.12 -10.55
N HIS A 7 -16.35 -24.18 -9.61
CA HIS A 7 -16.52 -24.48 -8.18
C HIS A 7 -17.82 -25.24 -7.86
N LEU A 8 -18.92 -24.98 -8.59
CA LEU A 8 -20.16 -25.73 -8.41
C LEU A 8 -20.06 -27.17 -8.94
N ILE A 9 -19.39 -27.39 -10.07
CA ILE A 9 -19.09 -28.74 -10.61
C ILE A 9 -18.19 -29.51 -9.65
N GLU A 10 -17.17 -28.87 -9.08
CA GLU A 10 -16.28 -29.46 -8.06
C GLU A 10 -17.07 -29.89 -6.81
N ARG A 11 -18.06 -29.10 -6.37
CA ARG A 11 -18.97 -29.51 -5.28
C ARG A 11 -19.82 -30.73 -5.61
N TYR A 12 -20.41 -30.83 -6.82
CA TYR A 12 -21.11 -32.06 -7.23
C TYR A 12 -20.16 -33.27 -7.28
N TYR A 13 -18.91 -33.07 -7.73
CA TYR A 13 -17.92 -34.14 -7.79
C TYR A 13 -17.52 -34.67 -6.40
N HIS A 14 -17.25 -33.78 -5.44
CA HIS A 14 -16.99 -34.19 -4.05
C HIS A 14 -18.23 -34.82 -3.41
N GLN A 15 -19.45 -34.39 -3.76
CA GLN A 15 -20.67 -34.99 -3.23
C GLN A 15 -20.86 -36.44 -3.69
N LEU A 16 -20.45 -36.77 -4.92
CA LEU A 16 -20.51 -38.13 -5.49
C LEU A 16 -19.37 -39.05 -5.04
N THR A 17 -18.21 -38.50 -4.67
CA THR A 17 -16.99 -39.27 -4.34
C THR A 17 -16.72 -39.37 -2.83
N GLU A 18 -16.89 -38.28 -2.09
CA GLU A 18 -16.63 -38.16 -0.65
C GLU A 18 -17.94 -38.11 0.14
N GLY A 19 -18.92 -37.32 -0.34
CA GLY A 19 -20.21 -37.10 0.30
C GLY A 19 -20.18 -35.93 1.29
N CYS A 20 -21.35 -35.62 1.90
CA CYS A 20 -21.49 -34.52 2.86
C CYS A 20 -21.13 -34.89 4.31
N GLY A 21 -20.88 -36.17 4.60
CA GLY A 21 -20.53 -36.63 5.96
C GLY A 21 -21.72 -36.79 6.92
N ASN A 22 -22.95 -36.57 6.47
CA ASN A 22 -24.15 -36.81 7.27
C ASN A 22 -24.65 -38.27 7.08
N GLU A 23 -24.65 -39.06 8.15
CA GLU A 23 -25.09 -40.47 8.15
C GLU A 23 -26.58 -40.65 7.81
N ALA A 24 -27.41 -39.63 8.05
CA ALA A 24 -28.83 -39.59 7.73
C ALA A 24 -29.13 -38.85 6.41
N CYS A 25 -28.17 -38.77 5.49
CA CYS A 25 -28.32 -38.07 4.22
C CYS A 25 -29.41 -38.71 3.33
N THR A 26 -30.41 -37.91 2.93
CA THR A 26 -31.54 -38.33 2.07
C THR A 26 -31.36 -37.99 0.59
N ASN A 27 -30.22 -37.43 0.18
CA ASN A 27 -29.95 -37.05 -1.21
C ASN A 27 -29.41 -38.24 -2.02
N GLU A 28 -30.19 -38.72 -2.98
CA GLU A 28 -29.86 -39.81 -3.91
C GLU A 28 -28.59 -39.58 -4.75
N PHE A 29 -28.07 -38.34 -4.80
CA PHE A 29 -26.83 -37.98 -5.47
C PHE A 29 -25.68 -37.66 -4.51
N CYS A 30 -25.69 -38.26 -3.31
CA CYS A 30 -24.66 -38.05 -2.29
C CYS A 30 -24.08 -39.36 -1.77
N ALA A 31 -22.74 -39.44 -1.72
CA ALA A 31 -22.00 -40.63 -1.32
C ALA A 31 -22.14 -41.00 0.18
N SER A 32 -22.79 -40.14 0.98
CA SER A 32 -23.19 -40.41 2.37
C SER A 32 -24.64 -40.92 2.50
N CYS A 33 -25.41 -41.01 1.41
CA CYS A 33 -26.76 -41.57 1.44
C CYS A 33 -26.70 -43.11 1.45
N PRO A 34 -27.42 -43.81 2.34
CA PRO A 34 -27.38 -45.28 2.43
C PRO A 34 -27.80 -46.04 1.17
N THR A 35 -28.54 -45.41 0.26
CA THR A 35 -28.97 -45.99 -1.03
C THR A 35 -28.07 -45.62 -2.21
N PHE A 36 -27.00 -44.84 -2.00
CA PHE A 36 -26.12 -44.40 -3.08
C PHE A 36 -25.20 -45.52 -3.58
N LEU A 37 -25.30 -45.86 -4.87
CA LEU A 37 -24.37 -46.77 -5.51
C LEU A 37 -23.05 -46.04 -5.80
N ARG A 38 -21.96 -46.48 -5.15
CA ARG A 38 -20.61 -45.93 -5.40
C ARG A 38 -20.20 -46.20 -6.87
N MET A 39 -19.67 -45.15 -7.50
CA MET A 39 -19.20 -45.14 -8.90
C MET A 39 -17.72 -44.75 -8.97
N ASP A 40 -17.07 -45.00 -10.10
CA ASP A 40 -15.68 -44.61 -10.32
C ASP A 40 -15.53 -43.09 -10.54
N ASN A 41 -14.29 -42.60 -10.44
CA ASN A 41 -13.97 -41.18 -10.56
C ASN A 41 -14.34 -40.58 -11.94
N ASN A 42 -14.27 -41.34 -13.03
CA ASN A 42 -14.61 -40.82 -14.35
C ASN A 42 -16.13 -40.74 -14.54
N ALA A 43 -16.87 -41.75 -14.10
CA ALA A 43 -18.33 -41.69 -14.02
C ALA A 43 -18.80 -40.55 -13.11
N ALA A 44 -18.17 -40.34 -11.94
CA ALA A 44 -18.48 -39.23 -11.04
C ALA A 44 -18.23 -37.86 -11.69
N ALA A 45 -17.15 -37.70 -12.47
CA ALA A 45 -16.87 -36.46 -13.20
C ALA A 45 -17.91 -36.16 -14.29
N ILE A 46 -18.32 -37.18 -15.05
CA ILE A 46 -19.39 -37.05 -16.05
C ILE A 46 -20.72 -36.71 -15.36
N LYS A 47 -21.05 -37.41 -14.26
CA LYS A 47 -22.29 -37.19 -13.51
C LYS A 47 -22.34 -35.81 -12.84
N ALA A 48 -21.22 -35.28 -12.36
CA ALA A 48 -21.14 -33.92 -11.82
C ALA A 48 -21.49 -32.85 -12.89
N LEU A 49 -21.11 -33.06 -14.16
CA LEU A 49 -21.49 -32.18 -15.27
C LEU A 49 -22.99 -32.28 -15.61
N GLU A 50 -23.58 -33.48 -15.52
CA GLU A 50 -25.03 -33.66 -15.67
C GLU A 50 -25.82 -32.96 -14.54
N LEU A 51 -25.41 -33.16 -13.29
CA LEU A 51 -26.04 -32.55 -12.11
C LEU A 51 -25.96 -31.02 -12.13
N TYR A 52 -24.82 -30.47 -12.58
CA TYR A 52 -24.67 -29.04 -12.85
C TYR A 52 -25.63 -28.55 -13.95
N LYS A 53 -25.76 -29.29 -15.06
CA LYS A 53 -26.64 -28.92 -16.18
C LYS A 53 -28.13 -28.84 -15.79
N ILE A 54 -28.56 -29.62 -14.80
CA ILE A 54 -29.95 -29.64 -14.29
C ILE A 54 -30.16 -28.85 -12.99
N ASN A 55 -29.12 -28.20 -12.44
CA ASN A 55 -29.13 -27.54 -11.13
C ASN A 55 -29.67 -28.45 -10.00
N ALA A 56 -29.11 -29.68 -9.89
CA ALA A 56 -29.52 -30.64 -8.87
C ALA A 56 -29.24 -30.12 -7.44
N LYS A 57 -29.93 -30.69 -6.44
CA LYS A 57 -29.74 -30.32 -5.04
C LYS A 57 -28.35 -30.75 -4.53
N LEU A 58 -27.60 -29.78 -4.02
CA LEU A 58 -26.41 -30.01 -3.20
C LEU A 58 -26.80 -30.24 -1.73
N CYS A 59 -25.95 -30.95 -0.99
CA CYS A 59 -26.02 -31.12 0.44
C CYS A 59 -25.13 -30.11 1.17
N ASP A 60 -25.68 -29.44 2.17
CA ASP A 60 -24.93 -28.66 3.16
C ASP A 60 -24.87 -29.39 4.51
N PRO A 61 -23.80 -29.22 5.31
CA PRO A 61 -22.55 -28.53 4.97
C PRO A 61 -21.57 -29.48 4.26
N HIS A 62 -21.07 -29.10 3.07
CA HIS A 62 -20.05 -29.91 2.38
C HIS A 62 -18.64 -29.57 2.91
N PRO A 63 -17.81 -30.54 3.34
CA PRO A 63 -16.40 -30.29 3.63
C PRO A 63 -15.71 -29.75 2.36
N SER A 64 -15.25 -28.50 2.42
CA SER A 64 -14.42 -27.88 1.38
C SER A 64 -12.95 -28.11 1.72
N LYS A 65 -12.17 -28.67 0.79
CA LYS A 65 -10.82 -29.16 1.10
C LYS A 65 -9.87 -28.03 1.50
N LYS A 66 -9.31 -28.14 2.72
CA LYS A 66 -7.99 -27.58 3.01
C LYS A 66 -6.96 -28.27 2.11
N GLY A 67 -5.96 -27.50 1.65
CA GLY A 67 -5.04 -27.97 0.62
C GLY A 67 -4.11 -29.09 1.07
N THR A 68 -3.70 -29.92 0.11
CA THR A 68 -2.60 -30.87 0.25
C THR A 68 -1.56 -30.55 -0.84
N SER A 69 -0.32 -30.29 -0.45
CA SER A 69 0.75 -29.91 -1.38
C SER A 69 1.08 -31.03 -2.37
N SER A 70 1.44 -30.66 -3.61
CA SER A 70 1.97 -31.61 -4.56
C SER A 70 3.40 -32.01 -4.18
N ALA A 71 3.62 -33.30 -3.95
CA ALA A 71 4.94 -33.90 -3.82
C ALA A 71 4.98 -35.18 -4.66
N TYR A 72 5.36 -35.05 -5.93
CA TYR A 72 5.60 -36.18 -6.81
C TYR A 72 6.87 -36.91 -6.39
N LEU A 73 6.73 -38.15 -5.92
CA LEU A 73 7.79 -39.16 -5.95
C LEU A 73 7.21 -40.50 -6.38
N GLU A 74 7.35 -40.80 -7.67
CA GLU A 74 7.08 -42.15 -8.18
C GLU A 74 8.16 -43.12 -7.68
N ASN A 75 7.74 -44.28 -7.20
CA ASN A 75 8.63 -45.26 -6.59
C ASN A 75 8.52 -46.58 -7.34
N ASN A 76 9.60 -47.06 -7.96
CA ASN A 76 9.54 -48.17 -8.91
C ASN A 76 10.53 -49.33 -8.63
N SER A 77 9.94 -50.42 -8.13
CA SER A 77 10.39 -51.81 -8.27
C SER A 77 11.58 -52.36 -7.44
N LYS A 78 11.26 -53.45 -6.73
CA LYS A 78 12.07 -54.67 -6.50
C LYS A 78 13.34 -54.58 -5.63
N GLY A 79 13.23 -55.18 -4.43
CA GLY A 79 14.35 -55.72 -3.66
C GLY A 79 13.81 -56.57 -2.50
N ALA A 80 14.22 -57.83 -2.39
CA ALA A 80 13.84 -58.71 -1.28
C ALA A 80 14.98 -58.80 -0.26
N HIS A 81 14.67 -58.96 1.03
CA HIS A 81 15.23 -60.00 1.89
C HIS A 81 14.58 -60.01 3.29
N ASN A 82 14.62 -61.16 3.96
CA ASN A 82 14.17 -61.33 5.34
C ASN A 82 15.22 -60.81 6.33
N ASN A 83 14.81 -60.34 7.52
CA ASN A 83 15.14 -61.04 8.79
C ASN A 83 14.53 -60.40 10.05
N SER A 84 13.67 -61.18 10.72
CA SER A 84 13.84 -61.70 12.08
C SER A 84 14.36 -60.81 13.25
N CYS A 85 13.54 -60.81 14.32
CA CYS A 85 13.90 -60.86 15.75
C CYS A 85 14.14 -59.60 16.63
N THR A 86 13.27 -59.53 17.65
CA THR A 86 13.51 -59.29 19.11
C THR A 86 13.94 -57.94 19.67
N ASP A 87 13.04 -57.42 20.51
CA ASP A 87 13.27 -56.86 21.86
C ASP A 87 14.36 -55.79 22.09
N ARG A 88 13.89 -54.60 22.46
CA ARG A 88 13.96 -54.18 23.89
C ARG A 88 12.97 -53.05 24.23
N LYS A 89 12.04 -53.32 25.16
CA LYS A 89 11.37 -52.25 25.91
C LYS A 89 12.34 -51.64 26.91
N MET A 90 12.52 -50.32 26.86
CA MET A 90 12.97 -49.54 28.00
C MET A 90 11.99 -48.41 28.27
N ASN A 91 11.31 -48.47 29.41
CA ASN A 91 10.56 -47.34 29.94
C ASN A 91 11.54 -46.27 30.43
N LYS A 92 11.60 -45.12 29.76
CA LYS A 92 12.18 -43.90 30.36
C LYS A 92 11.03 -42.97 30.77
N LYS A 93 10.55 -43.15 32.00
CA LYS A 93 9.46 -42.37 32.58
C LYS A 93 10.01 -41.07 33.15
N GLU A 94 10.37 -40.13 32.28
CA GLU A 94 10.87 -38.81 32.70
C GLU A 94 9.72 -37.98 33.29
N MET A 95 9.93 -37.46 34.49
CA MET A 95 8.98 -36.54 35.13
C MET A 95 9.10 -35.17 34.48
N GLN A 96 8.07 -34.77 33.74
CA GLN A 96 7.86 -33.35 33.45
C GLN A 96 7.06 -32.76 34.61
N GLY A 97 7.62 -31.74 35.26
CA GLY A 97 6.87 -30.87 36.15
C GLY A 97 5.81 -30.07 35.37
N PRO A 98 4.94 -29.30 36.05
CA PRO A 98 4.02 -28.40 35.37
C PRO A 98 4.81 -27.46 34.45
N ARG A 99 4.52 -27.49 33.15
CA ARG A 99 5.05 -26.51 32.21
C ARG A 99 4.21 -25.25 32.32
N ASP A 100 4.85 -24.17 32.75
CA ASP A 100 4.30 -22.81 32.69
C ASP A 100 4.23 -22.36 31.22
N ASP A 101 3.28 -22.94 30.47
CA ASP A 101 3.09 -22.69 29.03
C ASP A 101 2.38 -21.33 28.75
N PHE A 102 2.10 -20.52 29.77
CA PHE A 102 1.42 -19.21 29.70
C PHE A 102 0.17 -19.21 28.79
N LYS A 103 -0.64 -20.27 28.89
CA LYS A 103 -1.72 -20.55 27.93
C LYS A 103 -2.81 -19.47 27.91
N ASP A 104 -2.96 -18.71 28.98
CA ASP A 104 -4.01 -17.68 29.13
C ASP A 104 -3.58 -16.29 28.60
N VAL A 105 -2.31 -16.10 28.20
CA VAL A 105 -1.79 -14.83 27.66
C VAL A 105 -2.23 -14.63 26.20
N THR A 106 -3.40 -14.01 26.01
CA THR A 106 -4.00 -13.75 24.69
C THR A 106 -3.44 -12.53 23.96
N PHE A 107 -2.91 -11.54 24.70
CA PHE A 107 -2.25 -10.34 24.18
C PHE A 107 -1.02 -10.01 25.06
N LEU A 108 -0.17 -9.08 24.61
CA LEU A 108 1.08 -8.71 25.28
C LEU A 108 1.04 -7.31 25.90
N THR A 109 1.77 -7.16 27.00
CA THR A 109 2.14 -5.88 27.63
C THR A 109 3.62 -5.93 28.02
N GLU A 110 4.25 -4.78 28.28
CA GLU A 110 5.66 -4.71 28.70
C GLU A 110 5.91 -5.54 29.96
N ASP A 111 5.11 -5.34 31.01
CA ASP A 111 5.22 -6.06 32.29
C ASP A 111 5.16 -7.59 32.10
N LYS A 112 4.22 -8.07 31.28
CA LYS A 112 4.04 -9.52 31.04
C LYS A 112 5.17 -10.13 30.23
N ILE A 113 5.82 -9.35 29.35
CA ILE A 113 7.02 -9.82 28.65
C ILE A 113 8.21 -9.87 29.60
N TYR A 114 8.36 -8.88 30.49
CA TYR A 114 9.45 -8.87 31.47
C TYR A 114 9.30 -10.00 32.50
N GLU A 115 8.09 -10.26 33.01
CA GLU A 115 7.76 -11.42 33.86
C GLU A 115 8.14 -12.76 33.19
N ILE A 116 7.78 -12.95 31.91
CA ILE A 116 8.14 -14.15 31.16
C ILE A 116 9.65 -14.21 30.89
N LEU A 117 10.31 -13.10 30.58
CA LEU A 117 11.75 -13.03 30.36
C LEU A 117 12.56 -13.37 31.61
N GLU A 118 12.14 -12.88 32.79
CA GLU A 118 12.80 -13.20 34.05
C GLU A 118 12.65 -14.70 34.36
N LEU A 119 11.45 -15.26 34.24
CA LEU A 119 11.22 -16.70 34.43
C LEU A 119 11.94 -17.58 33.39
N CYS A 120 12.13 -17.11 32.15
CA CYS A 120 12.94 -17.81 31.15
C CYS A 120 14.46 -17.70 31.44
N ARG A 121 14.91 -16.59 32.04
CA ARG A 121 16.30 -16.42 32.49
C ARG A 121 16.63 -17.28 33.71
N GLU A 122 15.72 -17.38 34.68
CA GLU A 122 15.89 -18.25 35.86
C GLU A 122 15.95 -19.74 35.50
N LYS A 123 15.20 -20.16 34.47
CA LYS A 123 15.09 -21.57 34.05
C LYS A 123 16.01 -21.94 32.87
N GLU A 124 16.73 -20.96 32.32
CA GLU A 124 17.50 -21.01 31.05
C GLU A 124 16.71 -21.50 29.79
N ASP A 125 15.41 -21.76 29.92
CA ASP A 125 14.53 -22.21 28.83
C ASP A 125 13.64 -21.07 28.32
N TYR A 126 13.95 -20.59 27.11
CA TYR A 126 13.17 -19.57 26.39
C TYR A 126 11.97 -20.17 25.61
N SER A 127 11.76 -21.49 25.65
CA SER A 127 10.64 -22.14 24.96
C SER A 127 9.24 -21.59 25.33
N PRO A 128 8.94 -21.20 26.58
CA PRO A 128 7.65 -20.59 26.91
C PRO A 128 7.46 -19.25 26.18
N LEU A 129 8.46 -18.38 26.21
CA LEU A 129 8.45 -17.08 25.54
C LEU A 129 8.30 -17.22 24.01
N ILE A 130 9.03 -18.17 23.41
CA ILE A 130 8.93 -18.51 21.98
C ILE A 130 7.51 -18.96 21.60
N ARG A 131 6.83 -19.76 22.45
CA ARG A 131 5.43 -20.17 22.24
C ARG A 131 4.46 -19.00 22.34
N VAL A 132 4.66 -18.11 23.33
CA VAL A 132 3.79 -16.94 23.54
C VAL A 132 3.94 -15.93 22.41
N ILE A 133 5.17 -15.56 22.03
CA ILE A 133 5.46 -14.69 20.88
C ILE A 133 4.91 -15.31 19.61
N GLY A 134 5.23 -16.58 19.33
CA GLY A 134 4.75 -17.30 18.15
C GLY A 134 3.23 -17.30 18.05
N ARG A 135 2.50 -17.46 19.16
CA ARG A 135 1.04 -17.39 19.18
C ARG A 135 0.50 -15.98 18.95
N VAL A 136 0.99 -14.99 19.69
CA VAL A 136 0.46 -13.62 19.63
C VAL A 136 0.78 -12.98 18.29
N PHE A 137 2.03 -13.06 17.82
CA PHE A 137 2.44 -12.48 16.54
C PHE A 137 1.89 -13.21 15.32
N SER A 138 1.32 -14.41 15.47
CA SER A 138 0.57 -15.10 14.40
C SER A 138 -0.90 -14.68 14.30
N SER A 139 -1.41 -13.87 15.24
CA SER A 139 -2.82 -13.49 15.32
C SER A 139 -3.02 -11.97 15.25
N ALA A 140 -3.78 -11.51 14.26
CA ALA A 140 -4.09 -10.11 14.10
C ALA A 140 -4.88 -9.55 15.31
N GLU A 141 -5.90 -10.28 15.78
CA GLU A 141 -6.70 -9.89 16.95
C GLU A 141 -5.83 -9.70 18.22
N ALA A 142 -4.83 -10.56 18.40
CA ALA A 142 -3.93 -10.53 19.55
C ALA A 142 -2.97 -9.32 19.50
N LEU A 143 -2.40 -9.02 18.33
CA LEU A 143 -1.56 -7.83 18.13
C LEU A 143 -2.36 -6.53 18.27
N VAL A 144 -3.60 -6.49 17.78
CA VAL A 144 -4.49 -5.32 17.88
C VAL A 144 -4.84 -4.97 19.33
N GLN A 145 -4.84 -5.96 20.23
CA GLN A 145 -5.04 -5.77 21.68
C GLN A 145 -3.73 -5.55 22.46
N SER A 146 -2.58 -5.88 21.88
CA SER A 146 -1.27 -5.79 22.54
C SER A 146 -0.77 -4.35 22.68
N PHE A 147 0.04 -4.11 23.72
CA PHE A 147 0.74 -2.84 24.01
C PHE A 147 -0.14 -1.59 24.02
N ARG A 148 -1.44 -1.74 24.32
CA ARG A 148 -2.35 -0.59 24.47
C ARG A 148 -1.95 0.25 25.67
N LYS A 149 -1.85 1.56 25.48
CA LYS A 149 -1.67 2.58 26.53
C LYS A 149 -2.68 2.35 27.65
N ALA A 150 -2.21 2.43 28.90
CA ALA A 150 -3.09 2.42 30.06
C ALA A 150 -4.13 3.55 29.93
N LYS A 151 -5.38 3.29 30.33
CA LYS A 151 -6.40 4.34 30.37
C LYS A 151 -5.94 5.45 31.31
N GLN A 152 -5.78 6.66 30.78
CA GLN A 152 -5.79 7.85 31.63
C GLN A 152 -7.21 7.97 32.18
N HIS A 153 -7.39 7.71 33.47
CA HIS A 153 -8.63 8.03 34.16
C HIS A 153 -8.88 9.53 34.03
N THR A 154 -10.03 9.89 33.46
CA THR A 154 -10.43 11.29 33.32
C THR A 154 -10.44 11.94 34.70
N LYS A 155 -10.11 13.23 34.78
CA LYS A 155 -9.99 13.98 36.04
C LYS A 155 -11.29 14.01 36.89
N GLU A 156 -12.39 13.54 36.31
CA GLU A 156 -13.71 13.37 36.91
C GLU A 156 -13.90 11.97 37.55
N GLU A 157 -13.32 10.90 36.98
CA GLU A 157 -13.33 9.55 37.59
C GLU A 157 -12.45 9.53 38.86
N LEU A 158 -11.31 10.22 38.83
CA LEU A 158 -10.47 10.38 40.03
C LEU A 158 -11.21 11.12 41.16
N LYS A 159 -12.08 12.08 40.84
CA LYS A 159 -12.94 12.74 41.83
C LYS A 159 -14.05 11.81 42.34
N SER A 160 -14.65 10.98 41.49
CA SER A 160 -15.70 10.04 41.93
C SER A 160 -15.17 8.90 42.80
N LEU A 161 -13.88 8.57 42.69
CA LEU A 161 -13.17 7.65 43.59
C LEU A 161 -12.74 8.30 44.91
N GLN A 162 -12.43 9.60 44.93
CA GLN A 162 -12.10 10.32 46.17
C GLN A 162 -13.33 10.65 47.03
N GLY A 163 -14.51 10.84 46.43
CA GLY A 163 -15.75 11.20 47.13
C GLY A 163 -16.46 10.06 47.90
N LYS A 164 -15.73 9.12 48.51
CA LYS A 164 -16.31 7.96 49.21
C LYS A 164 -15.66 7.52 50.54
N ASP A 165 -14.50 8.04 50.92
CA ASP A 165 -13.82 7.70 52.19
C ASP A 165 -13.55 8.96 53.04
N GLU A 166 -14.57 9.80 53.21
CA GLU A 166 -14.59 10.89 54.22
C GLU A 166 -15.87 10.77 55.07
N ASP A 167 -15.77 10.07 56.20
CA ASP A 167 -16.81 9.98 57.22
C ASP A 167 -16.10 10.01 58.58
N LYS A 168 -16.32 11.11 59.34
CA LYS A 168 -15.67 11.52 60.62
C LYS A 168 -14.30 12.19 60.51
N ASP A 169 -13.96 13.22 61.30
CA ASP A 169 -14.71 13.91 62.39
C ASP A 169 -14.78 15.44 62.13
N GLU A 170 -15.88 16.10 62.51
CA GLU A 170 -15.93 17.56 62.68
C GLU A 170 -15.60 17.94 64.13
N ASP A 171 -14.81 19.01 64.36
CA ASP A 171 -15.28 20.17 65.16
C ASP A 171 -14.37 21.42 65.03
N GLU A 172 -14.88 22.56 65.53
CA GLU A 172 -14.21 23.85 65.80
C GLU A 172 -13.70 24.74 64.62
N LYS A 173 -14.60 25.60 64.12
CA LYS A 173 -14.53 27.11 64.10
C LYS A 173 -13.13 27.78 64.24
N GLU A 174 -12.78 28.88 63.58
CA GLU A 174 -13.49 29.97 62.85
C GLU A 174 -12.41 30.88 62.14
N LYS A 175 -12.60 32.03 61.45
CA LYS A 175 -13.71 32.97 61.17
C LYS A 175 -13.36 33.86 59.95
N ALA A 176 -14.35 34.25 59.11
CA ALA A 176 -14.46 35.52 58.33
C ALA A 176 -13.31 35.96 57.36
N ALA A 177 -13.51 36.82 56.35
CA ALA A 177 -14.69 37.16 55.55
C ALA A 177 -14.27 37.88 54.23
N CYS A 178 -15.18 37.86 53.25
CA CYS A 178 -15.03 38.35 51.87
C CYS A 178 -14.57 39.81 51.67
N SER A 179 -13.90 40.03 50.53
CA SER A 179 -14.09 41.22 49.67
C SER A 179 -14.54 40.75 48.28
N ALA A 180 -15.36 41.52 47.57
CA ALA A 180 -16.00 41.10 46.31
C ALA A 180 -16.18 42.27 45.31
N ALA A 181 -16.46 41.93 44.04
CA ALA A 181 -16.78 42.85 42.92
C ALA A 181 -15.59 43.74 42.47
N ALA A 182 -15.50 44.33 41.26
CA ALA A 182 -16.14 44.25 39.93
C ALA A 182 -15.51 45.41 39.07
N MET A 183 -15.55 45.53 37.73
CA MET A 183 -16.03 44.75 36.57
C MET A 183 -15.46 45.41 35.29
N GLU A 184 -15.28 44.63 34.20
CA GLU A 184 -15.37 44.96 32.74
C GLU A 184 -14.70 46.26 32.16
N GLU A 185 -14.65 46.59 30.86
CA GLU A 185 -15.13 46.13 29.51
C GLU A 185 -14.06 46.68 28.48
N ASP A 186 -13.90 46.45 27.16
CA ASP A 186 -14.45 45.73 25.99
C ASP A 186 -13.35 45.83 24.87
N SER A 187 -13.18 45.10 23.75
CA SER A 187 -13.67 43.86 23.07
C SER A 187 -12.41 43.14 22.49
N GLY A 188 -12.37 42.13 21.61
CA GLY A 188 -13.30 41.33 20.78
C GLY A 188 -12.51 40.11 20.20
N ALA A 189 -12.99 39.13 19.42
CA ALA A 189 -14.15 38.88 18.54
C ALA A 189 -13.75 38.83 17.04
N SER A 190 -14.05 37.77 16.27
CA SER A 190 -14.72 36.50 16.59
C SER A 190 -14.58 35.44 15.48
N SER A 191 -14.65 34.15 15.84
CA SER A 191 -15.07 33.07 14.93
C SER A 191 -16.31 32.36 15.50
N SER A 192 -17.26 31.96 14.66
CA SER A 192 -18.59 31.51 15.09
C SER A 192 -18.95 30.12 14.54
N SER A 193 -19.37 29.24 15.44
CA SER A 193 -19.92 27.93 15.11
C SER A 193 -21.43 28.00 14.87
N SER A 194 -21.99 26.99 14.18
CA SER A 194 -23.44 26.80 14.06
C SER A 194 -23.77 25.32 14.19
N SER A 195 -24.59 24.99 15.20
CA SER A 195 -24.98 23.63 15.55
C SER A 195 -26.45 23.37 15.21
N ARG A 196 -26.81 22.10 14.99
CA ARG A 196 -28.20 21.60 15.06
C ARG A 196 -28.26 20.28 15.82
N ILE A 197 -29.38 20.02 16.46
CA ILE A 197 -29.58 18.99 17.50
C ILE A 197 -30.79 18.12 17.13
N GLY A 198 -30.73 16.82 17.48
CA GLY A 198 -31.82 15.85 17.38
C GLY A 198 -31.33 14.52 16.80
N ASP A 199 -31.70 13.33 17.31
CA ASP A 199 -32.49 13.02 18.51
C ASP A 199 -32.06 11.64 19.08
N ASN A 200 -32.56 11.27 20.24
CA ASN A 200 -32.10 10.13 21.06
C ASN A 200 -32.78 8.80 20.67
N THR A 201 -32.03 7.71 20.46
CA THR A 201 -32.39 6.36 21.00
C THR A 201 -31.30 5.28 20.88
N GLN A 202 -31.15 4.49 21.94
CA GLN A 202 -30.70 3.09 21.98
C GLN A 202 -29.38 2.69 21.30
N GLY A 203 -28.27 3.00 21.98
CA GLY A 203 -27.34 1.98 22.49
C GLY A 203 -26.58 1.08 21.52
N ASP A 204 -25.31 1.42 21.27
CA ASP A 204 -24.29 0.49 20.78
C ASP A 204 -22.92 0.75 21.45
N ASN A 205 -21.91 -0.07 21.14
CA ASN A 205 -20.73 -0.31 21.97
C ASN A 205 -19.70 0.85 22.01
N ASN A 206 -19.02 0.98 23.15
CA ASN A 206 -18.01 2.03 23.43
C ASN A 206 -16.69 1.86 22.62
N LEU A 207 -16.72 2.21 21.33
CA LEU A 207 -15.52 2.55 20.57
C LEU A 207 -15.17 4.03 20.80
N GLN A 208 -14.25 4.26 21.73
CA GLN A 208 -13.74 5.59 22.06
C GLN A 208 -12.96 6.14 20.85
N LYS A 209 -13.54 7.12 20.16
CA LYS A 209 -13.06 7.63 18.87
C LYS A 209 -11.82 8.50 19.05
N LEU A 210 -10.65 7.85 19.05
CA LEU A 210 -9.31 8.46 19.03
C LEU A 210 -9.21 9.60 18.00
N GLY A 211 -8.41 10.62 18.30
CA GLY A 211 -8.11 11.69 17.37
C GLY A 211 -7.50 11.18 16.04
N PRO A 212 -7.51 11.99 14.96
CA PRO A 212 -7.02 11.58 13.64
C PRO A 212 -5.61 11.01 13.72
N ASP A 213 -4.72 11.64 14.51
CA ASP A 213 -3.32 11.24 14.66
C ASP A 213 -3.06 10.30 15.85
N GLU A 214 -4.06 10.04 16.70
CA GLU A 214 -3.85 9.30 17.94
C GLU A 214 -3.95 7.79 17.73
N VAL A 215 -2.99 7.05 18.28
CA VAL A 215 -2.96 5.59 18.28
C VAL A 215 -2.99 5.05 19.70
N SER A 216 -3.66 3.90 19.89
CA SER A 216 -3.80 3.26 21.20
C SER A 216 -2.53 2.54 21.66
N VAL A 217 -1.56 2.27 20.79
CA VAL A 217 -0.28 1.62 21.12
C VAL A 217 0.65 2.56 21.90
N ASP A 218 1.30 2.05 22.95
CA ASP A 218 2.51 2.65 23.53
C ASP A 218 3.75 2.18 22.73
N ILE A 219 4.17 3.03 21.80
CA ILE A 219 5.28 2.76 20.88
C ILE A 219 6.62 2.68 21.63
N GLU A 220 6.78 3.44 22.72
CA GLU A 220 8.01 3.43 23.50
C GLU A 220 8.13 2.15 24.35
N ALA A 221 7.01 1.62 24.84
CA ALA A 221 6.96 0.29 25.45
C ALA A 221 7.31 -0.81 24.43
N VAL A 222 6.78 -0.73 23.21
CA VAL A 222 7.10 -1.68 22.12
C VAL A 222 8.61 -1.65 21.79
N ARG A 223 9.22 -0.46 21.71
CA ARG A 223 10.67 -0.30 21.47
C ARG A 223 11.51 -0.95 22.55
N ARG A 224 11.28 -0.59 23.83
CA ARG A 224 11.98 -1.20 24.99
C ARG A 224 11.83 -2.72 25.03
N VAL A 225 10.69 -3.25 24.59
CA VAL A 225 10.45 -4.69 24.47
C VAL A 225 11.27 -5.32 23.34
N TYR A 226 11.31 -4.72 22.15
CA TYR A 226 12.13 -5.23 21.05
C TYR A 226 13.63 -5.22 21.37
N ASP A 227 14.15 -4.15 22.00
CA ASP A 227 15.55 -4.07 22.43
C ASP A 227 15.95 -5.26 23.33
N ARG A 228 15.04 -5.69 24.23
CA ARG A 228 15.23 -6.84 25.12
C ARG A 228 15.06 -8.18 24.42
N LEU A 229 14.12 -8.30 23.48
CA LEU A 229 13.80 -9.57 22.81
C LEU A 229 14.75 -9.91 21.66
N LEU A 230 15.17 -8.93 20.88
CA LEU A 230 16.09 -9.11 19.73
C LEU A 230 17.54 -9.37 20.18
N SER A 231 17.84 -9.22 21.46
CA SER A 231 19.10 -9.67 22.08
C SER A 231 19.28 -11.21 22.10
N ASN A 232 18.39 -12.00 21.49
CA ASN A 232 18.41 -13.46 21.50
C ASN A 232 17.90 -14.05 20.16
N GLU A 233 18.83 -14.60 19.35
CA GLU A 233 18.58 -15.22 18.04
C GLU A 233 17.40 -16.21 18.01
N LYS A 234 17.20 -16.97 19.10
CA LYS A 234 16.10 -17.96 19.19
C LYS A 234 14.73 -17.30 19.15
N ILE A 235 14.63 -16.05 19.57
CA ILE A 235 13.39 -15.27 19.55
C ILE A 235 13.16 -14.64 18.17
N GLU A 236 14.22 -14.23 17.47
CA GLU A 236 14.12 -13.71 16.09
C GLU A 236 13.49 -14.74 15.14
N THR A 237 13.90 -16.00 15.23
CA THR A 237 13.26 -17.08 14.43
C THR A 237 11.78 -17.29 14.76
N ALA A 238 11.35 -17.00 15.99
CA ALA A 238 9.95 -17.09 16.40
C ALA A 238 9.11 -15.95 15.79
N PHE A 239 9.65 -14.72 15.80
CA PHE A 239 9.04 -13.57 15.13
C PHE A 239 8.91 -13.77 13.61
N LEU A 240 9.95 -14.26 12.94
CA LEU A 240 9.94 -14.52 11.50
C LEU A 240 8.82 -15.51 11.12
N ASN A 241 8.78 -16.67 11.78
CA ASN A 241 7.76 -17.69 11.51
C ASN A 241 6.34 -17.17 11.80
N ALA A 242 6.17 -16.36 12.85
CA ALA A 242 4.89 -15.74 13.17
C ALA A 242 4.46 -14.72 12.11
N LEU A 243 5.38 -13.88 11.61
CA LEU A 243 5.10 -12.87 10.59
C LEU A 243 4.77 -13.49 9.21
N VAL A 244 5.42 -14.61 8.87
CA VAL A 244 5.09 -15.43 7.68
C VAL A 244 3.67 -16.01 7.77
N TYR A 245 3.21 -16.41 8.96
CA TYR A 245 1.84 -16.88 9.17
C TYR A 245 0.81 -15.74 9.21
N LEU A 246 1.16 -14.63 9.86
CA LEU A 246 0.29 -13.46 10.04
C LEU A 246 -0.06 -12.79 8.71
N SER A 247 0.96 -12.50 7.90
CA SER A 247 0.81 -11.56 6.78
C SER A 247 -0.20 -12.02 5.71
N PRO A 248 -0.28 -13.30 5.29
CA PRO A 248 -1.31 -13.76 4.37
C PRO A 248 -2.74 -13.67 4.93
N ASN A 249 -2.91 -13.81 6.25
CA ASN A 249 -4.22 -13.63 6.90
C ASN A 249 -4.61 -12.15 6.89
N VAL A 250 -3.66 -11.25 7.20
CA VAL A 250 -3.85 -9.79 7.18
C VAL A 250 -4.15 -9.28 5.75
N GLU A 251 -3.52 -9.85 4.72
CA GLU A 251 -3.86 -9.54 3.32
C GLU A 251 -5.31 -9.91 3.01
N CYS A 252 -5.77 -11.10 3.46
CA CYS A 252 -7.15 -11.54 3.28
C CYS A 252 -8.15 -10.66 4.04
N ASP A 253 -7.86 -10.33 5.29
CA ASP A 253 -8.69 -9.48 6.16
C ASP A 253 -8.93 -8.10 5.55
N LEU A 254 -7.87 -7.44 5.08
CA LEU A 254 -7.95 -6.14 4.44
C LEU A 254 -8.65 -6.22 3.07
N THR A 255 -8.37 -7.25 2.27
CA THR A 255 -8.93 -7.39 0.91
C THR A 255 -10.41 -7.81 0.88
N TYR A 256 -10.86 -8.62 1.84
CA TYR A 256 -12.18 -9.27 1.79
C TYR A 256 -13.10 -9.02 2.98
N HIS A 257 -12.59 -8.52 4.12
CA HIS A 257 -13.38 -8.40 5.36
C HIS A 257 -13.56 -6.96 5.85
N ASN A 258 -12.85 -6.00 5.25
CA ASN A 258 -12.89 -4.56 5.58
C ASN A 258 -12.64 -4.30 7.08
N VAL A 259 -11.71 -5.04 7.68
CA VAL A 259 -11.44 -5.05 9.12
C VAL A 259 -11.10 -3.66 9.70
N TYR A 260 -10.32 -2.85 8.99
CA TYR A 260 -9.96 -1.50 9.42
C TYR A 260 -11.18 -0.57 9.58
N SER A 261 -12.20 -0.76 8.72
CA SER A 261 -13.46 -0.01 8.80
C SER A 261 -14.37 -0.47 9.95
N ARG A 262 -14.04 -1.60 10.62
CA ARG A 262 -14.74 -2.12 11.80
C ARG A 262 -14.00 -1.75 13.09
N ASP A 263 -12.68 -1.91 13.10
CA ASP A 263 -11.81 -1.49 14.20
C ASP A 263 -10.60 -0.70 13.66
N PRO A 264 -10.56 0.64 13.82
CA PRO A 264 -9.41 1.46 13.46
C PRO A 264 -8.12 1.07 14.22
N ASN A 265 -8.22 0.37 15.36
CA ASN A 265 -7.06 -0.18 16.06
C ASN A 265 -6.40 -1.35 15.30
N TYR A 266 -6.97 -1.83 14.18
CA TYR A 266 -6.31 -2.80 13.29
C TYR A 266 -4.93 -2.29 12.79
N LEU A 267 -4.73 -0.96 12.77
CA LEU A 267 -3.46 -0.32 12.47
C LEU A 267 -2.33 -0.66 13.47
N ASN A 268 -2.67 -1.00 14.72
CA ASN A 268 -1.72 -1.33 15.79
C ASN A 268 -0.76 -2.45 15.37
N LEU A 269 -1.25 -3.43 14.60
CA LEU A 269 -0.46 -4.52 14.05
C LEU A 269 0.73 -4.01 13.23
N PHE A 270 0.48 -3.08 12.31
CA PHE A 270 1.51 -2.52 11.44
C PHE A 270 2.50 -1.65 12.21
N ILE A 271 2.03 -0.91 13.21
CA ILE A 271 2.87 -0.12 14.11
C ILE A 271 3.83 -1.05 14.87
N ILE A 272 3.29 -2.07 15.57
CA ILE A 272 4.08 -3.00 16.38
C ILE A 272 5.12 -3.72 15.51
N VAL A 273 4.74 -4.25 14.34
CA VAL A 273 5.68 -4.95 13.46
C VAL A 273 6.79 -4.01 12.94
N MET A 274 6.47 -2.76 12.58
CA MET A 274 7.49 -1.82 12.06
C MET A 274 8.48 -1.29 13.11
N GLU A 275 8.20 -1.42 14.42
CA GLU A 275 9.19 -1.15 15.47
C GLU A 275 10.25 -2.26 15.62
N ASN A 276 10.08 -3.43 14.97
CA ASN A 276 11.11 -4.48 14.94
C ASN A 276 12.38 -3.98 14.22
N GLY A 277 13.50 -3.92 14.95
CA GLY A 277 14.80 -3.50 14.39
C GLY A 277 15.34 -4.44 13.30
N ASN A 278 15.09 -5.75 13.41
CA ASN A 278 15.73 -6.77 12.59
C ASN A 278 14.97 -7.10 11.29
N LEU A 279 13.95 -6.31 10.88
CA LEU A 279 13.24 -6.54 9.60
C LEU A 279 14.14 -6.52 8.35
N HIS A 280 15.36 -6.01 8.48
CA HIS A 280 16.39 -5.93 7.45
C HIS A 280 17.30 -7.17 7.36
N SER A 281 17.19 -8.15 8.27
CA SER A 281 18.01 -9.37 8.20
C SER A 281 17.60 -10.24 6.99
N PRO A 282 18.54 -10.95 6.32
CA PRO A 282 18.29 -11.62 5.05
C PRO A 282 17.09 -12.58 5.06
N GLU A 283 16.88 -13.27 6.18
CA GLU A 283 15.80 -14.23 6.37
C GLU A 283 14.42 -13.54 6.35
N TYR A 284 14.31 -12.30 6.84
CA TYR A 284 13.10 -11.48 6.69
C TYR A 284 12.94 -10.97 5.27
N LEU A 285 14.02 -10.50 4.61
CA LEU A 285 13.99 -10.03 3.22
C LEU A 285 13.59 -11.15 2.23
N GLU A 286 13.99 -12.39 2.51
CA GLU A 286 13.60 -13.55 1.70
C GLU A 286 12.14 -13.94 1.93
N MET A 287 11.74 -14.18 3.19
CA MET A 287 10.48 -14.85 3.53
C MET A 287 9.36 -13.94 4.05
N ALA A 288 9.63 -13.13 5.08
CA ALA A 288 8.59 -12.53 5.92
C ALA A 288 8.17 -11.12 5.46
N LEU A 289 9.14 -10.25 5.20
CA LEU A 289 8.92 -8.87 4.80
C LEU A 289 8.20 -8.73 3.44
N PRO A 290 8.44 -9.58 2.41
CA PRO A 290 7.64 -9.56 1.17
C PRO A 290 6.14 -9.72 1.42
N LEU A 291 5.77 -10.70 2.25
CA LEU A 291 4.37 -10.98 2.59
C LEU A 291 3.77 -9.84 3.42
N PHE A 292 4.52 -9.29 4.37
CA PHE A 292 4.09 -8.16 5.18
C PHE A 292 3.88 -6.89 4.34
N CYS A 293 4.80 -6.56 3.43
CA CYS A 293 4.63 -5.46 2.48
C CYS A 293 3.39 -5.65 1.62
N LYS A 294 3.14 -6.88 1.14
CA LYS A 294 1.98 -7.21 0.31
C LYS A 294 0.67 -6.99 1.06
N ALA A 295 0.58 -7.41 2.32
CA ALA A 295 -0.54 -7.14 3.21
C ALA A 295 -0.70 -5.64 3.50
N MET A 296 0.40 -4.95 3.82
CA MET A 296 0.42 -3.51 4.11
C MET A 296 -0.01 -2.65 2.92
N SER A 297 0.31 -3.09 1.69
CA SER A 297 -0.14 -2.45 0.45
C SER A 297 -1.66 -2.53 0.19
N LYS A 298 -2.41 -3.30 1.01
CA LYS A 298 -3.89 -3.36 0.99
C LYS A 298 -4.56 -2.41 1.98
N LEU A 299 -3.81 -1.65 2.78
CA LEU A 299 -4.37 -0.68 3.73
C LEU A 299 -5.22 0.37 2.97
N PRO A 300 -6.44 0.70 3.43
CA PRO A 300 -7.24 1.79 2.88
C PRO A 300 -6.51 3.15 2.96
N LEU A 301 -6.84 4.09 2.08
CA LEU A 301 -6.14 5.38 1.98
C LEU A 301 -6.05 6.15 3.32
N ALA A 302 -7.16 6.26 4.04
CA ALA A 302 -7.21 6.88 5.38
C ALA A 302 -6.37 6.13 6.45
N ALA A 303 -6.10 4.83 6.26
CA ALA A 303 -5.20 4.06 7.12
C ALA A 303 -3.73 4.35 6.78
N GLN A 304 -3.40 4.47 5.49
CA GLN A 304 -2.07 4.88 5.03
C GLN A 304 -1.74 6.29 5.53
N ALA A 305 -2.66 7.25 5.35
CA ALA A 305 -2.49 8.62 5.84
C ALA A 305 -2.36 8.70 7.37
N LYS A 306 -3.09 7.85 8.13
CA LYS A 306 -2.93 7.78 9.59
C LYS A 306 -1.56 7.21 10.01
N LEU A 307 -0.99 6.26 9.28
CA LEU A 307 0.41 5.84 9.48
C LEU A 307 1.39 6.97 9.15
N VAL A 308 1.18 7.67 8.04
CA VAL A 308 2.03 8.82 7.65
C VAL A 308 2.03 9.90 8.73
N ARG A 309 0.86 10.32 9.24
CA ARG A 309 0.72 11.33 10.32
C ARG A 309 1.24 10.85 11.69
N LEU A 310 1.42 9.54 11.89
CA LEU A 310 2.09 8.98 13.06
C LEU A 310 3.62 9.03 12.88
N TRP A 311 4.09 8.55 11.73
CA TRP A 311 5.50 8.42 11.41
C TRP A 311 6.18 9.77 11.17
N SER A 312 5.48 10.80 10.68
CA SER A 312 6.02 12.17 10.59
C SER A 312 6.47 12.74 11.96
N LYS A 313 5.99 12.15 13.06
CA LYS A 313 6.35 12.52 14.44
C LYS A 313 7.52 11.68 15.01
N TYR A 314 8.10 10.79 14.20
CA TYR A 314 9.26 9.98 14.58
C TYR A 314 10.55 10.76 14.32
N ARG A 315 11.64 10.36 14.99
CA ARG A 315 12.98 10.87 14.71
C ARG A 315 13.44 10.42 13.33
N ALA A 316 14.24 11.26 12.65
CA ALA A 316 14.84 10.94 11.34
C ALA A 316 15.56 9.59 11.34
N ASP A 317 16.24 9.23 12.45
CA ASP A 317 16.91 7.94 12.66
C ASP A 317 15.97 6.72 12.45
N GLN A 318 14.71 6.83 12.87
CA GLN A 318 13.72 5.76 12.74
C GLN A 318 13.09 5.73 11.35
N ILE A 319 12.81 6.89 10.75
CA ILE A 319 12.35 6.99 9.36
C ILE A 319 13.42 6.45 8.40
N ARG A 320 14.70 6.68 8.71
CA ARG A 320 15.87 6.12 8.01
C ARG A 320 15.88 4.60 8.06
N ARG A 321 15.81 4.00 9.25
CA ARG A 321 15.70 2.53 9.42
C ARG A 321 14.54 1.94 8.60
N MET A 322 13.39 2.60 8.59
CA MET A 322 12.20 2.13 7.85
C MET A 322 12.34 2.28 6.33
N MET A 323 12.93 3.38 5.86
CA MET A 323 13.30 3.61 4.46
C MET A 323 14.30 2.53 4.01
N GLU A 324 15.39 2.33 4.75
CA GLU A 324 16.42 1.32 4.51
C GLU A 324 15.84 -0.10 4.45
N THR A 325 14.90 -0.43 5.34
CA THR A 325 14.21 -1.74 5.37
C THR A 325 13.49 -2.04 4.04
N PHE A 326 12.74 -1.07 3.48
CA PHE A 326 12.07 -1.26 2.19
C PHE A 326 13.03 -1.16 1.00
N GLN A 327 14.02 -0.26 1.04
CA GLN A 327 15.07 -0.17 0.03
C GLN A 327 15.85 -1.48 -0.11
N GLN A 328 16.26 -2.09 1.01
CA GLN A 328 17.00 -3.34 1.02
C GLN A 328 16.17 -4.50 0.46
N LEU A 329 14.86 -4.56 0.73
CA LEU A 329 13.98 -5.54 0.10
C LEU A 329 13.90 -5.35 -1.43
N ILE A 330 13.73 -4.12 -1.90
CA ILE A 330 13.68 -3.81 -3.34
C ILE A 330 15.00 -4.22 -3.99
N THR A 331 16.14 -3.74 -3.47
CA THR A 331 17.49 -4.08 -3.94
C THR A 331 17.75 -5.59 -3.91
N TYR A 332 17.36 -6.29 -2.84
CA TYR A 332 17.56 -7.73 -2.71
C TYR A 332 16.77 -8.52 -3.77
N LYS A 333 15.49 -8.20 -3.99
CA LYS A 333 14.69 -8.87 -5.03
C LYS A 333 15.16 -8.48 -6.44
N VAL A 334 15.57 -7.24 -6.67
CA VAL A 334 16.13 -6.77 -7.95
C VAL A 334 17.45 -7.47 -8.31
N ILE A 335 18.35 -7.67 -7.34
CA ILE A 335 19.65 -8.34 -7.59
C ILE A 335 19.50 -9.87 -7.63
N SER A 336 18.52 -10.45 -6.93
CA SER A 336 18.33 -11.91 -6.87
C SER A 336 17.53 -12.50 -8.05
N ASN A 337 16.80 -11.67 -8.80
CA ASN A 337 15.93 -12.11 -9.91
C ASN A 337 16.41 -11.54 -11.26
N GLU A 338 16.35 -12.33 -12.32
CA GLU A 338 16.70 -11.87 -13.68
C GLU A 338 15.55 -11.11 -14.36
N PHE A 339 15.61 -9.78 -14.34
CA PHE A 339 14.67 -8.91 -15.06
C PHE A 339 15.11 -8.62 -16.50
N ASN A 340 14.15 -8.53 -17.42
CA ASN A 340 14.36 -8.31 -18.86
C ASN A 340 13.04 -7.96 -19.56
N SER A 341 13.09 -7.60 -20.85
CA SER A 341 11.93 -7.24 -21.68
C SER A 341 10.70 -8.18 -21.68
N ARG A 342 10.80 -9.42 -21.16
CA ARG A 342 9.68 -10.34 -20.94
C ARG A 342 9.34 -10.58 -19.47
N ASN A 343 10.28 -10.38 -18.55
CA ASN A 343 10.11 -10.49 -17.10
C ASN A 343 10.36 -9.11 -16.48
N LEU A 344 9.31 -8.33 -16.33
CA LEU A 344 9.40 -6.92 -15.91
C LEU A 344 9.38 -6.81 -14.39
N VAL A 345 10.16 -5.89 -13.83
CA VAL A 345 10.14 -5.59 -12.38
C VAL A 345 8.77 -5.06 -11.90
N ASN A 346 7.96 -4.54 -12.82
CA ASN A 346 6.55 -4.18 -12.64
C ASN A 346 5.63 -5.36 -12.24
N ASP A 347 6.06 -6.60 -12.48
CA ASP A 347 5.31 -7.83 -12.22
C ASP A 347 5.82 -8.59 -10.99
N ASP A 348 6.86 -8.11 -10.30
CA ASP A 348 7.29 -8.63 -9.01
C ASP A 348 6.44 -8.04 -7.88
N ASP A 349 5.48 -8.84 -7.39
CA ASP A 349 4.55 -8.49 -6.31
C ASP A 349 5.26 -7.97 -5.05
N ALA A 350 6.49 -8.43 -4.76
CA ALA A 350 7.26 -8.01 -3.58
C ALA A 350 7.91 -6.64 -3.79
N VAL A 351 8.55 -6.40 -4.94
CA VAL A 351 9.13 -5.09 -5.28
C VAL A 351 8.03 -4.02 -5.37
N VAL A 352 6.91 -4.35 -6.01
CA VAL A 352 5.74 -3.47 -6.13
C VAL A 352 5.12 -3.14 -4.77
N ALA A 353 4.98 -4.15 -3.88
CA ALA A 353 4.45 -3.92 -2.54
C ALA A 353 5.41 -3.12 -1.65
N ALA A 354 6.72 -3.42 -1.69
CA ALA A 354 7.74 -2.68 -0.96
C ALA A 354 7.79 -1.21 -1.41
N SER A 355 7.68 -0.93 -2.71
CA SER A 355 7.65 0.44 -3.25
C SER A 355 6.43 1.23 -2.74
N LYS A 356 5.27 0.59 -2.64
CA LYS A 356 4.05 1.20 -2.06
C LYS A 356 4.20 1.46 -0.55
N CYS A 357 4.94 0.62 0.18
CA CYS A 357 5.24 0.83 1.60
C CYS A 357 6.26 1.97 1.79
N LEU A 358 7.31 2.00 0.96
CA LEU A 358 8.30 3.07 0.91
C LEU A 358 7.66 4.43 0.58
N LYS A 359 6.60 4.47 -0.25
CA LYS A 359 5.82 5.70 -0.50
C LYS A 359 5.23 6.30 0.80
N MET A 360 4.73 5.49 1.73
CA MET A 360 4.26 6.00 3.02
C MET A 360 5.40 6.55 3.87
N VAL A 361 6.58 5.91 3.85
CA VAL A 361 7.77 6.43 4.54
C VAL A 361 8.26 7.75 3.91
N TYR A 362 8.18 7.87 2.58
CA TYR A 362 8.49 9.09 1.85
C TYR A 362 7.53 10.25 2.21
N TYR A 363 6.22 10.02 2.27
CA TYR A 363 5.30 11.06 2.74
C TYR A 363 5.43 11.37 4.23
N ALA A 364 5.84 10.41 5.07
CA ALA A 364 6.20 10.70 6.46
C ALA A 364 7.47 11.57 6.58
N ASN A 365 8.44 11.34 5.69
CA ASN A 365 9.66 12.15 5.56
C ASN A 365 9.38 13.59 5.08
N VAL A 366 8.37 13.76 4.21
CA VAL A 366 7.83 15.07 3.78
C VAL A 366 7.10 15.76 4.92
N VAL A 367 6.05 15.14 5.47
CA VAL A 367 5.14 15.75 6.47
C VAL A 367 5.81 15.97 7.83
N GLY A 368 6.90 15.25 8.14
CA GLY A 368 7.72 15.48 9.34
C GLY A 368 8.83 16.52 9.14
N GLY A 369 8.99 17.04 7.92
CA GLY A 369 9.96 18.08 7.58
C GLY A 369 9.46 19.49 7.85
N ASP A 370 10.20 20.46 7.32
CA ASP A 370 9.79 21.85 7.19
C ASP A 370 8.92 21.99 5.92
N VAL A 371 7.63 22.33 6.09
CA VAL A 371 6.62 22.35 5.02
C VAL A 371 5.91 23.70 5.04
N ASP A 372 5.86 24.33 3.86
CA ASP A 372 5.31 25.65 3.62
C ASP A 372 3.99 25.50 2.84
N THR A 373 2.88 25.46 3.59
CA THR A 373 1.54 25.29 3.03
C THR A 373 0.86 26.60 2.66
N ASP A 374 1.43 27.75 3.06
CA ASP A 374 0.77 29.07 3.04
C ASP A 374 0.49 29.57 1.60
N HIS A 375 1.12 28.96 0.60
CA HIS A 375 0.98 29.27 -0.81
C HIS A 375 -0.14 28.48 -1.51
N ASN A 376 -0.73 27.47 -0.87
CA ASN A 376 -1.69 26.56 -1.51
C ASN A 376 -3.11 27.13 -1.70
N GLU A 377 -3.46 28.24 -1.06
CA GLU A 377 -4.82 28.83 -1.16
C GLU A 377 -5.04 29.66 -2.44
N GLU A 378 -3.99 29.93 -3.25
CA GLU A 378 -4.08 30.72 -4.49
C GLU A 378 -4.01 29.88 -5.79
N GLU A 379 -3.71 28.58 -5.72
CA GLU A 379 -3.55 27.69 -6.90
C GLU A 379 -4.78 26.83 -7.25
N ASP A 380 -5.98 27.23 -6.82
CA ASP A 380 -7.25 26.69 -7.38
C ASP A 380 -7.47 27.23 -8.81
N GLU A 381 -6.67 26.75 -9.78
CA GLU A 381 -6.95 26.97 -11.21
C GLU A 381 -8.36 26.45 -11.53
N GLU A 382 -9.29 27.36 -11.87
CA GLU A 382 -10.64 26.96 -12.30
C GLU A 382 -10.53 25.94 -13.45
N PRO A 383 -11.16 24.75 -13.33
CA PRO A 383 -11.04 23.72 -14.34
C PRO A 383 -11.59 24.23 -15.68
N ILE A 384 -10.68 24.46 -16.63
CA ILE A 384 -10.92 25.14 -17.91
C ILE A 384 -12.26 24.69 -18.51
N PRO A 385 -13.25 25.59 -18.67
CA PRO A 385 -14.63 25.23 -18.97
C PRO A 385 -14.78 24.26 -20.14
N GLU A 386 -15.65 23.27 -19.98
CA GLU A 386 -15.98 22.30 -21.02
C GLU A 386 -16.66 22.99 -22.22
N SER A 387 -15.85 23.36 -23.22
CA SER A 387 -16.30 23.79 -24.54
C SER A 387 -17.25 22.74 -25.11
N SER A 388 -18.54 23.05 -25.16
CA SER A 388 -19.61 22.05 -25.22
C SER A 388 -19.84 21.40 -26.61
N GLU A 389 -18.81 21.36 -27.44
CA GLU A 389 -18.76 20.59 -28.68
C GLU A 389 -18.09 19.24 -28.40
N LEU A 390 -18.81 18.15 -28.67
CA LEU A 390 -18.28 16.78 -28.61
C LEU A 390 -17.05 16.65 -29.51
N THR A 391 -15.87 16.47 -28.91
CA THR A 391 -14.62 16.50 -29.68
C THR A 391 -14.47 15.20 -30.47
N LEU A 392 -13.74 15.24 -31.60
CA LEU A 392 -13.40 14.00 -32.31
C LEU A 392 -12.55 13.06 -31.42
N GLN A 393 -11.83 13.63 -30.45
CA GLN A 393 -11.05 12.94 -29.43
C GLN A 393 -11.94 12.04 -28.53
N GLU A 394 -13.14 12.50 -28.16
CA GLU A 394 -14.12 11.73 -27.41
C GLU A 394 -14.74 10.61 -28.25
N LEU A 395 -15.10 10.93 -29.51
CA LEU A 395 -15.65 9.96 -30.48
C LEU A 395 -14.68 8.82 -30.81
N LEU A 396 -13.37 9.06 -30.67
CA LEU A 396 -12.30 8.07 -30.81
C LEU A 396 -11.93 7.40 -29.48
N GLY A 397 -12.48 7.87 -28.35
CA GLY A 397 -12.25 7.33 -27.01
C GLY A 397 -10.88 7.66 -26.41
N GLU A 398 -10.15 8.63 -26.97
CA GLU A 398 -8.77 8.94 -26.54
C GLU A 398 -8.71 9.89 -25.33
N GLU A 399 -9.74 10.70 -25.05
CA GLU A 399 -9.75 11.60 -23.87
C GLU A 399 -9.59 10.85 -22.54
N ARG A 400 -10.13 9.63 -22.43
CA ARG A 400 -9.96 8.77 -21.24
C ARG A 400 -8.49 8.43 -20.91
N ARG A 401 -7.55 8.66 -21.84
CA ARG A 401 -6.10 8.45 -21.65
C ARG A 401 -5.31 9.75 -21.45
N ASN A 402 -5.95 10.90 -21.59
CA ASN A 402 -5.36 12.22 -21.52
C ASN A 402 -6.18 13.10 -20.55
N LYS A 403 -6.26 12.70 -19.28
CA LYS A 403 -6.81 13.57 -18.22
C LYS A 403 -6.07 14.90 -18.26
N LYS A 404 -6.81 16.02 -18.23
CA LYS A 404 -6.24 17.36 -18.26
C LYS A 404 -5.62 17.67 -16.89
N GLY A 405 -4.28 17.75 -16.84
CA GLY A 405 -3.51 18.11 -15.65
C GLY A 405 -2.46 17.06 -15.23
N PRO A 406 -1.52 17.40 -14.32
CA PRO A 406 -0.64 16.43 -13.68
C PRO A 406 -1.40 15.36 -12.90
N ARG A 407 -0.81 14.18 -12.71
CA ARG A 407 -1.40 13.12 -11.89
C ARG A 407 -1.08 13.36 -10.41
N VAL A 408 -2.03 13.91 -9.67
CA VAL A 408 -1.98 14.02 -8.20
C VAL A 408 -2.02 12.63 -7.56
N ASP A 409 -1.22 12.39 -6.51
CA ASP A 409 -1.33 11.15 -5.74
C ASP A 409 -2.49 11.24 -4.73
N PRO A 410 -3.39 10.23 -4.63
CA PRO A 410 -4.46 10.25 -3.64
C PRO A 410 -3.98 10.43 -2.19
N LEU A 411 -2.75 10.03 -1.87
CA LEU A 411 -2.16 10.21 -0.55
C LEU A 411 -1.75 11.66 -0.28
N GLU A 412 -1.37 12.44 -1.30
CA GLU A 412 -1.15 13.90 -1.17
C GLU A 412 -2.46 14.60 -0.83
N THR A 413 -3.54 14.27 -1.54
CA THR A 413 -4.88 14.82 -1.30
C THR A 413 -5.43 14.47 0.09
N GLU A 414 -5.27 13.22 0.53
CA GLU A 414 -5.71 12.77 1.87
C GLU A 414 -4.85 13.38 3.00
N LEU A 415 -3.59 13.74 2.73
CA LEU A 415 -2.70 14.39 3.69
C LEU A 415 -2.88 15.90 3.77
N GLY A 416 -3.18 16.56 2.65
CA GLY A 416 -3.27 18.02 2.53
C GLY A 416 -1.92 18.69 2.26
N VAL A 417 -0.97 17.98 1.62
CA VAL A 417 0.41 18.45 1.39
C VAL A 417 0.89 17.97 0.01
N LYS A 418 1.37 18.89 -0.85
CA LYS A 418 2.08 18.56 -2.09
C LYS A 418 3.56 18.29 -1.76
N THR A 419 4.23 17.48 -2.57
CA THR A 419 5.68 17.23 -2.41
C THR A 419 6.57 18.47 -2.57
N ILE A 420 6.11 19.46 -3.33
CA ILE A 420 6.82 20.74 -3.58
C ILE A 420 6.79 21.71 -2.39
N ASP A 421 5.82 21.55 -1.49
CA ASP A 421 5.64 22.39 -0.28
C ASP A 421 6.77 22.16 0.75
N CYS A 422 7.45 21.01 0.65
CA CYS A 422 8.52 20.61 1.56
C CYS A 422 9.81 21.39 1.32
N ARG A 423 10.04 22.42 2.14
CA ARG A 423 11.27 23.23 2.12
C ARG A 423 12.48 22.43 2.64
N LYS A 424 12.28 21.50 3.57
CA LYS A 424 13.35 20.66 4.14
C LYS A 424 12.83 19.34 4.73
N PRO A 425 12.99 18.18 4.06
CA PRO A 425 12.56 16.90 4.60
C PRO A 425 13.43 16.43 5.80
N LEU A 426 12.95 15.44 6.55
CA LEU A 426 13.73 14.80 7.64
C LEU A 426 15.00 14.09 7.13
N ILE A 427 14.97 13.60 5.89
CA ILE A 427 16.00 12.85 5.18
C ILE A 427 16.04 13.37 3.73
N PRO A 428 17.22 13.64 3.15
CA PRO A 428 17.37 14.03 1.75
C PRO A 428 16.60 13.11 0.78
N PHE A 429 15.98 13.69 -0.25
CA PHE A 429 15.16 12.94 -1.21
C PHE A 429 15.99 11.97 -2.06
N GLU A 430 17.27 12.24 -2.21
CA GLU A 430 18.25 11.42 -2.94
C GLU A 430 18.39 10.03 -2.32
N GLU A 431 18.21 9.89 -1.00
CA GLU A 431 18.29 8.59 -0.30
C GLU A 431 17.09 7.67 -0.61
N PHE A 432 16.01 8.21 -1.18
CA PHE A 432 14.86 7.43 -1.62
C PHE A 432 15.04 6.82 -3.01
N ILE A 433 16.09 7.20 -3.76
CA ILE A 433 16.40 6.64 -5.08
C ILE A 433 16.96 5.20 -4.93
N ASN A 434 16.45 4.26 -5.74
CA ASN A 434 16.95 2.89 -5.77
C ASN A 434 17.68 2.60 -7.10
N GLU A 435 18.99 2.79 -7.16
CA GLU A 435 19.73 2.64 -8.42
C GLU A 435 19.58 1.25 -9.08
N PRO A 436 19.66 0.10 -8.36
CA PRO A 436 19.44 -1.21 -8.96
C PRO A 436 18.08 -1.34 -9.66
N LEU A 437 17.00 -0.80 -9.06
CA LEU A 437 15.68 -0.76 -9.70
C LEU A 437 15.69 0.09 -10.98
N ASN A 438 16.43 1.20 -11.00
CA ASN A 438 16.54 2.06 -12.17
C ASN A 438 17.27 1.36 -13.33
N ASP A 439 18.33 0.59 -13.04
CA ASP A 439 19.08 -0.18 -14.04
C ASP A 439 18.23 -1.25 -14.75
N VAL A 440 17.20 -1.79 -14.09
CA VAL A 440 16.31 -2.84 -14.66
C VAL A 440 14.96 -2.33 -15.16
N LEU A 441 14.66 -1.02 -15.04
CA LEU A 441 13.34 -0.47 -15.34
C LEU A 441 13.17 -0.15 -16.83
N GLU A 442 12.42 -1.00 -17.52
CA GLU A 442 12.01 -0.84 -18.93
C GLU A 442 10.96 0.29 -19.08
N MET A 443 11.42 1.55 -19.08
CA MET A 443 10.61 2.76 -19.00
C MET A 443 9.60 2.97 -20.15
N ASP A 444 9.83 2.37 -21.32
CA ASP A 444 8.84 2.37 -22.43
C ASP A 444 7.54 1.63 -22.02
N LYS A 445 7.68 0.56 -21.23
CA LYS A 445 6.61 -0.26 -20.70
C LYS A 445 6.03 0.36 -19.44
N ASP A 446 6.87 0.90 -18.54
CA ASP A 446 6.40 1.60 -17.33
C ASP A 446 5.50 2.79 -17.66
N TYR A 447 5.94 3.68 -18.57
CA TYR A 447 5.12 4.80 -19.06
C TYR A 447 3.82 4.31 -19.72
N THR A 448 3.87 3.18 -20.45
CA THR A 448 2.67 2.59 -21.03
C THR A 448 1.68 2.12 -19.96
N PHE A 449 2.15 1.52 -18.86
CA PHE A 449 1.30 1.15 -17.72
C PHE A 449 0.77 2.39 -16.99
N PHE A 450 1.59 3.44 -16.82
CA PHE A 450 1.19 4.73 -16.23
C PHE A 450 0.01 5.36 -16.98
N LYS A 451 0.09 5.41 -18.32
CA LYS A 451 -0.88 6.10 -19.18
C LYS A 451 -2.16 5.32 -19.48
N VAL A 452 -2.12 3.99 -19.51
CA VAL A 452 -3.30 3.18 -19.87
C VAL A 452 -4.19 2.83 -18.66
N GLU A 453 -3.75 3.16 -17.44
CA GLU A 453 -4.51 3.01 -16.17
C GLU A 453 -5.14 1.62 -15.95
N THR A 454 -4.46 0.56 -16.36
CA THR A 454 -4.94 -0.81 -16.11
C THR A 454 -4.73 -1.22 -14.66
N GLU A 455 -5.81 -1.51 -13.93
CA GLU A 455 -5.82 -1.97 -12.52
C GLU A 455 -4.83 -3.13 -12.23
N ASN A 456 -4.51 -3.95 -13.24
CA ASN A 456 -3.66 -5.13 -13.14
C ASN A 456 -2.16 -4.89 -13.45
N LYS A 457 -1.69 -3.65 -13.65
CA LYS A 457 -0.26 -3.33 -13.87
C LYS A 457 0.17 -2.14 -13.04
N PHE A 458 1.29 -2.27 -12.35
CA PHE A 458 1.91 -1.18 -11.61
C PHE A 458 2.91 -0.41 -12.48
N SER A 459 3.10 0.87 -12.17
CA SER A 459 4.11 1.74 -12.78
C SER A 459 4.88 2.47 -11.69
N PHE A 460 6.21 2.46 -11.77
CA PHE A 460 7.10 3.16 -10.84
C PHE A 460 7.08 4.68 -11.05
N MET A 461 6.57 5.19 -12.17
CA MET A 461 6.20 6.61 -12.29
C MET A 461 5.11 7.04 -11.30
N THR A 462 4.36 6.12 -10.68
CA THR A 462 3.46 6.42 -9.53
C THR A 462 4.18 6.49 -8.18
N CYS A 463 5.50 6.33 -8.16
CA CYS A 463 6.39 6.45 -7.00
C CYS A 463 7.67 7.22 -7.39
N PRO A 464 7.57 8.45 -7.93
CA PRO A 464 8.68 9.12 -8.62
C PRO A 464 9.88 9.42 -7.73
N PHE A 465 9.74 9.40 -6.40
CA PHE A 465 10.86 9.50 -5.45
C PHE A 465 11.91 8.39 -5.64
N ILE A 466 11.53 7.20 -6.11
CA ILE A 466 12.45 6.05 -6.25
C ILE A 466 13.31 6.09 -7.52
N LEU A 467 12.97 6.97 -8.46
CA LEU A 467 13.59 7.05 -9.78
C LEU A 467 14.69 8.12 -9.83
N ASN A 468 15.83 7.77 -10.42
CA ASN A 468 16.92 8.71 -10.65
C ASN A 468 16.59 9.71 -11.78
N ALA A 469 17.43 10.73 -11.97
CA ALA A 469 17.21 11.78 -12.96
C ALA A 469 17.21 11.28 -14.42
N VAL A 470 17.99 10.25 -14.74
CA VAL A 470 18.10 9.66 -16.09
C VAL A 470 16.82 8.90 -16.44
N THR A 471 16.33 8.07 -15.52
CA THR A 471 15.09 7.31 -15.66
C THR A 471 13.87 8.22 -15.76
N LYS A 472 13.84 9.32 -14.97
CA LYS A 472 12.83 10.39 -15.09
C LYS A 472 12.88 11.09 -16.45
N ASN A 473 14.07 11.44 -16.94
CA ASN A 473 14.24 12.05 -18.27
C ASN A 473 13.74 11.13 -19.40
N LEU A 474 14.02 9.84 -19.31
CA LEU A 474 13.55 8.83 -20.27
C LEU A 474 12.02 8.70 -20.26
N GLY A 475 11.38 8.79 -19.08
CA GLY A 475 9.92 8.84 -18.96
C GLY A 475 9.31 10.08 -19.66
N LEU A 476 9.91 11.26 -19.43
CA LEU A 476 9.50 12.51 -20.11
C LEU A 476 9.72 12.44 -21.63
N TYR A 477 10.77 11.77 -22.10
CA TYR A 477 11.03 11.54 -23.51
C TYR A 477 9.95 10.67 -24.17
N TYR A 478 9.49 9.61 -23.48
CA TYR A 478 8.36 8.80 -23.96
C TYR A 478 7.03 9.55 -23.92
N ASP A 479 6.76 10.38 -22.90
CA ASP A 479 5.58 11.24 -22.86
C ASP A 479 5.50 12.14 -24.10
N ASN A 480 6.56 12.93 -24.32
CA ASN A 480 6.65 13.86 -25.45
C ASN A 480 6.51 13.13 -26.79
N ARG A 481 7.21 12.01 -27.00
CA ARG A 481 7.08 11.22 -28.24
C ARG A 481 5.66 10.69 -28.44
N ILE A 482 5.05 10.09 -27.42
CA ILE A 482 3.72 9.50 -27.52
C ILE A 482 2.68 10.59 -27.77
N ARG A 483 2.82 11.76 -27.14
CA ARG A 483 1.98 12.95 -27.37
C ARG A 483 2.09 13.47 -28.79
N MET A 484 3.31 13.69 -29.30
CA MET A 484 3.53 14.10 -30.70
C MET A 484 2.95 13.09 -31.70
N TYR A 485 3.06 11.78 -31.42
CA TYR A 485 2.45 10.76 -32.27
C TYR A 485 0.92 10.72 -32.20
N SER A 486 0.29 11.03 -31.06
CA SER A 486 -1.17 11.16 -31.00
C SER A 486 -1.66 12.39 -31.78
N GLU A 487 -1.11 13.59 -31.53
CA GLU A 487 -1.54 14.80 -32.25
C GLU A 487 -1.39 14.65 -33.78
N ARG A 488 -0.30 14.02 -34.22
CA ARG A 488 -0.08 13.68 -35.63
C ARG A 488 -1.13 12.71 -36.19
N ARG A 489 -1.51 11.66 -35.46
CA ARG A 489 -2.54 10.69 -35.89
C ARG A 489 -3.92 11.34 -35.99
N ILE A 490 -4.28 12.12 -34.97
CA ILE A 490 -5.54 12.88 -34.91
C ILE A 490 -5.62 13.86 -36.08
N THR A 491 -4.55 14.63 -36.34
CA THR A 491 -4.50 15.59 -37.46
C THR A 491 -4.68 14.93 -38.83
N VAL A 492 -4.03 13.77 -39.05
CA VAL A 492 -4.20 13.00 -40.30
C VAL A 492 -5.62 12.47 -40.44
N LEU A 493 -6.23 11.96 -39.36
CA LEU A 493 -7.60 11.46 -39.40
C LEU A 493 -8.63 12.59 -39.62
N TYR A 494 -8.47 13.73 -38.95
CA TYR A 494 -9.28 14.92 -39.18
C TYR A 494 -9.21 15.38 -40.65
N SER A 495 -8.02 15.38 -41.24
CA SER A 495 -7.81 15.72 -42.65
C SER A 495 -8.54 14.77 -43.61
N LEU A 496 -8.62 13.48 -43.27
CA LEU A 496 -9.39 12.48 -44.03
C LEU A 496 -10.90 12.62 -43.85
N VAL A 497 -11.37 13.02 -42.65
CA VAL A 497 -12.81 13.13 -42.33
C VAL A 497 -13.42 14.43 -42.86
N GLN A 498 -12.73 15.57 -42.74
CA GLN A 498 -13.23 16.88 -43.17
C GLN A 498 -12.76 17.30 -44.58
N GLY A 499 -11.82 16.57 -45.19
CA GLY A 499 -11.26 16.92 -46.50
C GLY A 499 -10.30 18.12 -46.50
N GLN A 500 -10.09 18.76 -45.34
CA GLN A 500 -9.07 19.79 -45.15
C GLN A 500 -7.66 19.16 -45.16
N GLN A 501 -6.64 19.92 -45.55
CA GLN A 501 -5.24 19.48 -45.47
C GLN A 501 -4.57 20.14 -44.25
N LEU A 502 -4.79 19.59 -43.05
CA LEU A 502 -4.11 20.08 -41.85
C LEU A 502 -2.69 19.54 -41.78
N ASN A 503 -1.75 20.37 -41.30
CA ASN A 503 -0.35 19.96 -41.18
C ASN A 503 -0.14 19.09 -39.91
N PRO A 504 0.34 17.84 -40.03
CA PRO A 504 0.67 16.98 -38.88
C PRO A 504 1.91 17.42 -38.07
N TYR A 505 2.62 18.46 -38.51
CA TYR A 505 3.81 19.01 -37.86
C TYR A 505 3.61 20.47 -37.46
N LEU A 506 4.28 20.90 -36.38
CA LEU A 506 4.46 22.30 -36.02
C LEU A 506 5.50 22.91 -36.98
N ARG A 507 5.05 23.42 -38.13
CA ARG A 507 5.93 23.99 -39.17
C ARG A 507 6.23 25.46 -38.89
N LEU A 508 7.46 25.73 -38.47
CA LEU A 508 8.03 27.07 -38.38
C LEU A 508 8.84 27.34 -39.65
N LYS A 509 8.45 28.37 -40.40
CA LYS A 509 9.23 28.88 -41.53
C LYS A 509 9.76 30.26 -41.13
N VAL A 510 11.08 30.43 -41.13
CA VAL A 510 11.77 31.59 -40.56
C VAL A 510 12.93 32.05 -41.45
N ARG A 511 13.32 33.32 -41.35
CA ARG A 511 14.52 33.87 -41.99
C ARG A 511 15.68 33.88 -40.98
N ARG A 512 16.89 33.53 -41.40
CA ARG A 512 18.07 33.50 -40.50
C ARG A 512 18.29 34.83 -39.79
N ASP A 513 18.24 35.93 -40.53
CA ASP A 513 18.50 37.28 -40.02
C ASP A 513 17.36 37.85 -39.13
N HIS A 514 16.26 37.12 -38.94
CA HIS A 514 15.07 37.54 -38.18
C HIS A 514 14.49 36.37 -37.36
N ILE A 515 15.36 35.45 -36.90
CA ILE A 515 14.95 34.13 -36.40
C ILE A 515 14.02 34.20 -35.18
N ILE A 516 14.22 35.19 -34.30
CA ILE A 516 13.41 35.42 -33.10
C ILE A 516 12.04 36.00 -33.49
N ASP A 517 12.00 37.10 -34.26
CA ASP A 517 10.75 37.75 -34.68
C ASP A 517 9.83 36.81 -35.47
N ASP A 518 10.38 36.11 -36.47
CA ASP A 518 9.61 35.18 -37.30
C ASP A 518 9.09 33.99 -36.47
N ALA A 519 9.88 33.49 -35.51
CA ALA A 519 9.45 32.42 -34.62
C ALA A 519 8.36 32.87 -33.65
N LEU A 520 8.51 34.05 -33.01
CA LEU A 520 7.53 34.60 -32.07
C LEU A 520 6.18 34.84 -32.75
N VAL A 521 6.15 35.59 -33.86
CA VAL A 521 4.92 35.86 -34.62
C VAL A 521 4.28 34.55 -35.09
N ARG A 522 5.08 33.58 -35.55
CA ARG A 522 4.54 32.29 -36.02
C ARG A 522 3.97 31.44 -34.89
N LEU A 523 4.62 31.42 -33.72
CA LEU A 523 4.15 30.68 -32.53
C LEU A 523 2.93 31.34 -31.90
N GLU A 524 2.86 32.68 -31.87
CA GLU A 524 1.68 33.43 -31.40
C GLU A 524 0.46 33.15 -32.28
N MET A 525 0.59 33.24 -33.61
CA MET A 525 -0.49 32.88 -34.53
C MET A 525 -1.01 31.45 -34.29
N ILE A 526 -0.10 30.48 -34.14
CA ILE A 526 -0.47 29.07 -33.91
C ILE A 526 -1.12 28.89 -32.52
N ALA A 527 -0.66 29.61 -31.50
CA ALA A 527 -1.29 29.61 -30.18
C ALA A 527 -2.71 30.18 -30.21
N MET A 528 -2.95 31.23 -31.00
CA MET A 528 -4.28 31.85 -31.16
C MET A 528 -5.23 31.01 -32.04
N GLU A 529 -4.71 30.29 -33.03
CA GLU A 529 -5.48 29.36 -33.87
C GLU A 529 -5.83 28.06 -33.12
N ASN A 530 -4.85 27.40 -32.49
CA ASN A 530 -5.03 26.20 -31.68
C ASN A 530 -3.83 25.93 -30.73
N PRO A 531 -3.95 26.16 -29.40
CA PRO A 531 -2.91 25.86 -28.42
C PRO A 531 -2.47 24.38 -28.33
N ALA A 532 -3.19 23.44 -28.96
CA ALA A 532 -2.76 22.05 -29.08
C ALA A 532 -1.72 21.84 -30.19
N ASP A 533 -1.70 22.66 -31.25
CA ASP A 533 -0.76 22.52 -32.37
C ASP A 533 0.71 22.71 -31.95
N LEU A 534 0.95 23.49 -30.88
CA LEU A 534 2.26 23.64 -30.23
C LEU A 534 2.84 22.32 -29.69
N LYS A 535 2.02 21.26 -29.53
CA LYS A 535 2.44 19.92 -29.05
C LYS A 535 2.67 18.92 -30.21
N LYS A 536 2.52 19.35 -31.46
CA LYS A 536 2.93 18.57 -32.64
C LYS A 536 4.46 18.50 -32.72
N GLN A 537 4.98 17.53 -33.48
CA GLN A 537 6.41 17.46 -33.75
C GLN A 537 6.87 18.71 -34.52
N LEU A 538 7.91 19.38 -34.03
CA LEU A 538 8.53 20.53 -34.71
C LEU A 538 9.08 20.13 -36.08
N TYR A 539 8.99 21.05 -37.03
CA TYR A 539 9.61 20.99 -38.35
C TYR A 539 10.04 22.41 -38.75
N VAL A 540 11.34 22.66 -38.93
CA VAL A 540 11.86 24.00 -39.25
C VAL A 540 12.28 24.11 -40.73
N GLU A 541 12.03 25.27 -41.31
CA GLU A 541 12.35 25.61 -42.70
C GLU A 541 12.93 27.03 -42.78
N PHE A 542 14.20 27.16 -43.18
CA PHE A 542 14.79 28.46 -43.47
C PHE A 542 14.32 28.97 -44.85
N GLU A 543 13.86 30.22 -44.91
CA GLU A 543 13.31 30.77 -46.14
C GLU A 543 14.36 30.89 -47.26
N GLY A 544 14.10 30.22 -48.38
CA GLY A 544 14.96 30.23 -49.57
C GLY A 544 15.98 29.08 -49.62
N GLU A 545 16.09 28.28 -48.56
CA GLU A 545 17.06 27.18 -48.46
C GLU A 545 16.47 25.82 -48.85
N GLN A 546 17.34 24.92 -49.34
CA GLN A 546 16.96 23.55 -49.67
C GLN A 546 17.37 22.61 -48.53
N GLY A 547 16.47 22.44 -47.57
CA GLY A 547 16.61 21.49 -46.46
C GLY A 547 15.30 20.73 -46.20
N VAL A 548 15.42 19.47 -45.79
CA VAL A 548 14.31 18.69 -45.22
C VAL A 548 14.67 18.42 -43.75
N ASP A 549 13.80 18.80 -42.84
CA ASP A 549 14.11 18.70 -41.42
C ASP A 549 13.90 17.27 -40.87
N GLU A 550 14.98 16.48 -40.92
CA GLU A 550 15.10 15.21 -40.18
C GLU A 550 15.65 15.41 -38.76
N GLY A 551 15.58 16.64 -38.23
CA GLY A 551 16.08 17.06 -36.91
C GLY A 551 17.34 17.91 -36.95
N GLY A 552 18.05 17.92 -38.10
CA GLY A 552 19.24 18.75 -38.30
C GLY A 552 18.94 20.24 -38.36
N VAL A 553 17.87 20.63 -39.07
CA VAL A 553 17.45 22.04 -39.23
C VAL A 553 16.82 22.54 -37.93
N SER A 554 16.00 21.71 -37.26
CA SER A 554 15.53 21.99 -35.89
C SER A 554 16.68 22.24 -34.91
N LYS A 555 17.78 21.47 -34.98
CA LYS A 555 18.95 21.68 -34.11
C LYS A 555 19.67 23.00 -34.42
N GLU A 556 19.89 23.31 -35.69
CA GLU A 556 20.49 24.57 -36.13
C GLU A 556 19.66 25.78 -35.70
N PHE A 557 18.33 25.69 -35.85
CA PHE A 557 17.38 26.69 -35.35
C PHE A 557 17.54 26.94 -33.85
N PHE A 558 17.53 25.89 -33.01
CA PHE A 558 17.71 26.08 -31.57
C PHE A 558 19.10 26.61 -31.21
N GLN A 559 20.15 26.28 -31.97
CA GLN A 559 21.47 26.87 -31.75
C GLN A 559 21.45 28.39 -32.02
N LEU A 560 20.94 28.81 -33.18
CA LEU A 560 20.85 30.23 -33.56
C LEU A 560 19.93 31.02 -32.61
N VAL A 561 18.80 30.45 -32.19
CA VAL A 561 17.89 31.06 -31.19
C VAL A 561 18.60 31.25 -29.84
N VAL A 562 19.42 30.30 -29.40
CA VAL A 562 20.20 30.40 -28.15
C VAL A 562 21.35 31.41 -28.27
N GLU A 563 22.06 31.42 -29.39
CA GLU A 563 23.12 32.40 -29.67
C GLU A 563 22.58 33.84 -29.70
N GLU A 564 21.39 34.05 -30.26
CA GLU A 564 20.74 35.36 -30.34
C GLU A 564 20.11 35.78 -29.01
N ILE A 565 19.37 34.90 -28.30
CA ILE A 565 18.73 35.23 -27.01
C ILE A 565 19.76 35.62 -25.94
N PHE A 566 20.93 34.97 -25.91
CA PHE A 566 22.00 35.30 -24.97
C PHE A 566 23.01 36.34 -25.51
N ASN A 567 22.69 37.02 -26.63
CA ASN A 567 23.46 38.15 -27.11
C ASN A 567 23.30 39.35 -26.16
N PRO A 568 24.37 39.88 -25.53
CA PRO A 568 24.28 41.01 -24.60
C PRO A 568 23.68 42.29 -25.22
N ASP A 569 23.70 42.43 -26.54
CA ASP A 569 23.11 43.58 -27.25
C ASP A 569 21.56 43.55 -27.23
N ILE A 570 20.93 42.40 -26.95
CA ILE A 570 19.47 42.25 -26.81
C ILE A 570 19.00 42.49 -25.38
N GLY A 571 19.83 42.14 -24.38
CA GLY A 571 19.61 42.51 -22.98
C GLY A 571 18.47 41.78 -22.25
N MET A 572 18.21 40.51 -22.62
CA MET A 572 17.34 39.59 -21.87
C MET A 572 18.11 38.78 -20.80
#